data_AF-A0A7C6AVH9-F1
#
_entry.id   AF-A0A7C6AVH9-F1
#
_cell.length_a   1.000
_cell.length_b   1.000
_cell.length_c   1.000
_cell.angle_alpha   90.00
_cell.angle_beta   90.00
_cell.angle_gamma   90.00
#
_symmetry.space_group_name_H-M   'P 1'
#
loop_
_entity.id
_entity.type
_entity.pdbx_description
1 polymer ?
#
loop_
_entity_poly.entity_id
_entity_poly.type
_entity_poly.pdbx_seq_one_letter_code
_entity_poly.pdbx_strand_id
1 'polypeptide(L)'
;MKGLVTKTTGSWYTVACENGQTIPCKIKGNFRLQMSKTTNPVVVGDRVTLELTPDGKTGLITSIEERKNYIIRKPSNLSRQYHILSANIDQALLVVTVAFPQTPFEFIDRFLVTAEAYRIPAFLVFNKKDLFTGPL
;
A
#
# COMPACT_ATOMS: atom_id res chain seq x y z
N MET A 1 -6.95 -12.18 16.82
CA MET A 1 -7.92 -11.27 16.19
C MET A 1 -7.46 -10.96 14.78
N LYS A 2 -8.37 -10.76 13.82
CA LYS A 2 -8.03 -10.40 12.43
C LYS A 2 -8.32 -8.93 12.16
N GLY A 3 -7.59 -8.34 11.23
CA GLY A 3 -7.82 -6.97 10.79
C GLY A 3 -7.03 -6.55 9.56
N LEU A 4 -7.29 -5.34 9.11
CA LEU A 4 -6.68 -4.68 7.95
C LEU A 4 -5.71 -3.59 8.42
N VAL A 5 -4.49 -3.60 7.91
CA VAL A 5 -3.52 -2.52 8.16
C VAL A 5 -3.94 -1.29 7.37
N THR A 6 -4.27 -0.19 8.06
CA THR A 6 -4.74 1.06 7.44
C THR A 6 -3.70 2.17 7.47
N LYS A 7 -2.70 2.07 8.37
CA LYS A 7 -1.63 3.07 8.48
C LYS A 7 -0.33 2.44 8.94
N THR A 8 0.77 2.92 8.39
CA THR A 8 2.15 2.61 8.80
C THR A 8 2.85 3.89 9.26
N THR A 9 3.50 3.87 10.42
CA THR A 9 4.29 5.00 10.94
C THR A 9 5.51 4.48 11.70
N GLY A 10 6.66 4.45 11.03
CA GLY A 10 7.87 3.84 11.59
C GLY A 10 7.65 2.35 11.89
N SER A 11 7.81 1.94 13.15
CA SER A 11 7.59 0.57 13.61
C SER A 11 6.17 0.30 14.11
N TRP A 12 5.26 1.26 13.97
CA TRP A 12 3.86 1.16 14.39
C TRP A 12 2.93 0.98 13.21
N TYR A 13 1.91 0.17 13.42
CA TYR A 13 0.89 -0.21 12.44
C TYR A 13 -0.48 0.05 13.04
N THR A 14 -1.36 0.74 12.35
CA THR A 14 -2.75 0.87 12.78
C THR A 14 -3.57 -0.20 12.08
N VAL A 15 -4.24 -1.05 12.86
CA VAL A 15 -5.05 -2.16 12.35
C VAL A 15 -6.51 -1.92 12.64
N ALA A 16 -7.32 -1.82 11.58
CA ALA A 16 -8.77 -1.84 11.66
C ALA A 16 -9.22 -3.29 11.81
N CYS A 17 -9.68 -3.65 13.01
CA CYS A 17 -10.12 -4.99 13.37
C CYS A 17 -11.55 -5.24 12.88
N GLU A 18 -11.90 -6.50 12.64
CA GLU A 18 -13.23 -6.89 12.15
C GLU A 18 -14.37 -6.54 13.12
N ASN A 19 -14.05 -6.34 14.40
CA ASN A 19 -14.99 -5.89 15.43
C ASN A 19 -15.22 -4.36 15.42
N GLY A 20 -14.68 -3.64 14.44
CA GLY A 20 -14.80 -2.19 14.30
C GLY A 20 -13.78 -1.37 15.12
N GLN A 21 -12.97 -2.00 15.97
CA GLN A 21 -11.94 -1.31 16.73
C GLN A 21 -10.72 -1.01 15.87
N THR A 22 -10.05 0.10 16.15
CA THR A 22 -8.77 0.44 15.53
C THR A 22 -7.68 0.37 16.59
N ILE A 23 -6.71 -0.53 16.39
CA ILE A 23 -5.71 -0.85 17.41
C ILE A 23 -4.30 -0.49 16.91
N PRO A 24 -3.48 0.22 17.70
CA PRO A 24 -2.07 0.40 17.39
C PRO A 24 -1.31 -0.90 17.66
N CYS A 25 -0.54 -1.34 16.68
CA CYS A 25 0.15 -2.61 16.70
C CYS A 25 1.65 -2.48 16.40
N LYS A 26 2.41 -3.44 16.90
CA LYS A 26 3.81 -3.70 16.52
C LYS A 26 3.94 -5.10 15.96
N ILE A 27 5.05 -5.37 15.30
CA ILE A 27 5.39 -6.73 14.85
C ILE A 27 5.94 -7.54 16.02
N LYS A 28 5.46 -8.77 16.20
CA LYS A 28 6.01 -9.72 17.18
C LYS A 28 7.45 -10.07 16.80
N GLY A 29 8.40 -9.99 17.74
CA GLY A 29 9.85 -10.05 17.46
C GLY A 29 10.31 -11.21 16.56
N ASN A 30 9.78 -12.42 16.78
CA ASN A 30 10.13 -13.61 15.98
C ASN A 30 9.66 -13.52 14.53
N PHE A 31 8.59 -12.79 14.25
CA PHE A 31 8.05 -12.60 12.90
C PHE A 31 8.98 -11.74 12.03
N ARG A 32 9.77 -10.86 12.65
CA ARG A 32 10.75 -10.00 11.96
C ARG A 32 11.89 -10.78 11.32
N LEU A 33 12.23 -11.96 11.86
CA LEU A 33 13.33 -12.81 11.36
C LEU A 33 12.96 -13.60 10.10
N GLN A 34 11.67 -13.96 9.93
CA GLN A 34 11.19 -14.74 8.79
C GLN A 34 11.06 -13.90 7.49
N MET A 35 10.98 -12.57 7.60
CA MET A 35 10.79 -11.66 6.45
C MET A 35 12.04 -10.85 6.08
N SER A 36 13.22 -11.40 6.35
CA SER A 36 14.55 -10.77 6.19
C SER A 36 14.93 -10.31 4.77
N LYS A 37 14.09 -10.55 3.75
CA LYS A 37 14.30 -10.08 2.37
C LYS A 37 13.64 -8.74 2.03
N THR A 38 12.76 -8.22 2.89
CA THR A 38 12.01 -6.96 2.65
C THR A 38 12.19 -5.99 3.81
N THR A 39 12.49 -4.71 3.52
CA THR A 39 12.70 -3.65 4.52
C THR A 39 11.45 -3.27 5.30
N ASN A 40 10.27 -3.42 4.69
CA ASN A 40 8.96 -3.25 5.32
C ASN A 40 8.15 -4.54 5.20
N PRO A 41 8.14 -5.41 6.23
CA PRO A 41 7.46 -6.70 6.16
C PRO A 41 5.93 -6.56 6.13
N VAL A 42 5.38 -5.56 6.84
CA VAL A 42 3.95 -5.23 6.88
C VAL A 42 3.71 -3.89 6.18
N VAL A 43 2.70 -3.81 5.33
CA VAL A 43 2.31 -2.61 4.58
C VAL A 43 0.81 -2.32 4.71
N VAL A 44 0.40 -1.13 4.29
CA VAL A 44 -1.04 -0.80 4.19
C VAL A 44 -1.71 -1.78 3.22
N GLY A 45 -2.93 -2.20 3.57
CA GLY A 45 -3.70 -3.18 2.80
C GLY A 45 -3.42 -4.63 3.18
N ASP A 46 -2.39 -4.92 4.00
CA ASP A 46 -2.20 -6.27 4.54
C ASP A 46 -3.35 -6.68 5.46
N ARG A 47 -3.85 -7.90 5.26
CA ARG A 47 -4.71 -8.58 6.24
C ARG A 47 -3.83 -9.33 7.21
N VAL A 48 -4.04 -9.10 8.50
CA VAL A 48 -3.15 -9.58 9.56
C VAL A 48 -3.91 -10.25 10.67
N THR A 49 -3.23 -11.19 11.34
CA THR A 49 -3.65 -11.69 12.65
C THR A 49 -2.83 -10.98 13.73
N LEU A 50 -3.49 -10.58 14.81
CA LEU A 50 -2.88 -9.94 15.96
C LEU A 50 -3.35 -10.54 17.29
N GLU A 51 -2.46 -10.47 18.28
CA GLU A 51 -2.70 -10.77 19.69
C GLU A 51 -2.70 -9.46 20.48
N LEU A 52 -3.64 -9.28 21.41
CA LEU A 52 -3.63 -8.10 22.27
C LEU A 52 -2.56 -8.24 23.35
N THR A 53 -1.92 -7.13 23.71
CA THR A 53 -1.08 -7.07 24.89
C THR A 53 -1.93 -7.16 26.16
N PRO A 54 -1.35 -7.56 27.32
CA PRO A 54 -2.11 -7.72 28.57
C PRO A 54 -2.86 -6.47 29.03
N ASP A 55 -2.36 -5.28 28.68
CA ASP A 55 -3.01 -4.00 28.97
C ASP A 55 -4.16 -3.66 28.01
N GLY A 56 -4.38 -4.46 26.95
CA GLY A 56 -5.43 -4.32 25.96
C GLY A 56 -5.29 -3.10 25.03
N LYS A 57 -4.23 -2.28 25.20
CA LYS A 57 -4.07 -1.01 24.46
C LYS A 57 -3.33 -1.16 23.15
N THR A 58 -2.52 -2.21 23.01
CA THR A 58 -1.74 -2.46 21.80
C THR A 58 -1.91 -3.88 21.29
N GLY A 59 -1.62 -4.08 20.01
CA GLY A 59 -1.60 -5.39 19.38
C GLY A 59 -0.20 -5.81 18.95
N LEU A 60 0.03 -7.11 18.89
CA LEU A 60 1.21 -7.71 18.28
C LEU A 60 0.76 -8.47 17.04
N ILE A 61 1.20 -8.01 15.87
CA ILE A 61 0.99 -8.72 14.60
C ILE A 61 1.79 -10.01 14.64
N THR A 62 1.09 -11.13 14.47
CA THR A 62 1.65 -12.48 14.53
C THR A 62 1.76 -13.14 13.16
N SER A 63 0.90 -12.76 12.21
CA SER A 63 0.95 -13.25 10.84
C SER A 63 0.33 -12.26 9.85
N ILE A 64 0.71 -12.40 8.59
CA ILE A 64 0.13 -11.71 7.44
C ILE A 64 -0.50 -12.78 6.55
N GLU A 65 -1.71 -12.55 6.08
CA GLU A 65 -2.37 -13.42 5.10
C GLU A 65 -1.70 -13.29 3.72
N GLU A 66 -1.92 -14.28 2.84
CA GLU A 66 -1.35 -14.24 1.49
C GLU A 66 -1.87 -13.02 0.71
N ARG A 67 -0.94 -12.30 0.05
CA ARG A 67 -1.27 -11.10 -0.72
C ARG A 67 -1.79 -11.50 -2.09
N LYS A 68 -2.95 -10.98 -2.49
CA LYS A 68 -3.46 -11.17 -3.88
C LYS A 68 -2.67 -10.38 -4.92
N ASN A 69 -2.15 -9.22 -4.53
CA ASN A 69 -1.29 -8.34 -5.31
C ASN A 69 -0.55 -7.37 -4.38
N TYR A 70 0.41 -6.64 -4.94
CA TYR A 70 1.18 -5.62 -4.24
C TYR A 70 1.87 -4.69 -5.23
N ILE A 71 2.16 -3.45 -4.81
CA ILE A 71 2.92 -2.51 -5.64
C ILE A 71 4.29 -2.24 -5.00
N ILE A 72 5.35 -2.29 -5.82
CA ILE A 72 6.72 -2.05 -5.35
C ILE A 72 7.31 -0.79 -5.95
N ARG A 73 8.24 -0.19 -5.20
CA ARG A 73 9.13 0.86 -5.68
C ARG A 73 10.57 0.41 -5.52
N LYS A 74 11.36 0.61 -6.57
CA LYS A 74 12.82 0.49 -6.48
C LYS A 74 13.35 1.77 -5.80
N PRO A 75 14.06 1.68 -4.66
CA PRO A 75 14.73 2.84 -4.08
C PRO A 75 15.81 3.36 -5.04
N SER A 76 16.06 4.67 -5.00
CA SER A 76 17.09 5.33 -5.81
C SER A 76 18.52 4.90 -5.42
N ASN A 77 18.70 4.48 -4.17
CA ASN A 77 19.99 4.03 -3.64
C ASN A 77 20.10 2.52 -3.79
N LEU A 78 21.21 2.05 -4.35
CA LEU A 78 21.53 0.70 -4.87
C LEU A 78 21.36 -0.50 -3.91
N SER A 79 20.66 -0.41 -2.78
CA SER A 79 20.29 -1.61 -2.05
C SER A 79 19.33 -2.43 -2.92
N ARG A 80 19.64 -3.71 -3.14
CA ARG A 80 18.84 -4.66 -3.95
C ARG A 80 17.46 -4.98 -3.32
N GLN A 81 16.94 -4.11 -2.47
CA GLN A 81 15.72 -4.33 -1.70
C GLN A 81 14.56 -3.59 -2.36
N TYR A 82 13.59 -4.34 -2.84
CA TYR A 82 12.32 -3.81 -3.30
C TYR A 82 11.51 -3.33 -2.08
N HIS A 83 10.97 -2.12 -2.15
CA HIS A 83 10.08 -1.60 -1.11
C HIS A 83 8.64 -1.82 -1.57
N ILE A 84 7.90 -2.66 -0.85
CA ILE A 84 6.46 -2.79 -1.05
C ILE A 84 5.80 -1.55 -0.45
N LEU A 85 5.01 -0.84 -1.25
CA LEU A 85 4.32 0.37 -0.79
C LEU A 85 2.95 0.03 -0.18
N SER A 86 2.23 -0.88 -0.81
CA SER A 86 0.88 -1.30 -0.43
C SER A 86 0.56 -2.68 -1.04
N ALA A 87 -0.40 -3.39 -0.44
CA ALA A 87 -0.82 -4.73 -0.82
C ALA A 87 -2.35 -4.84 -0.90
N ASN A 88 -2.84 -5.90 -1.54
CA ASN A 88 -4.27 -6.23 -1.66
C ASN A 88 -5.13 -5.10 -2.24
N ILE A 89 -4.58 -4.40 -3.23
CA ILE A 89 -5.19 -3.25 -3.88
C ILE A 89 -6.29 -3.76 -4.82
N ASP A 90 -7.50 -3.22 -4.68
CA ASP A 90 -8.63 -3.53 -5.58
C ASP A 90 -8.57 -2.73 -6.88
N GLN A 91 -8.10 -1.48 -6.80
CA GLN A 91 -8.15 -0.54 -7.92
C GLN A 91 -7.10 0.56 -7.77
N ALA A 92 -6.53 0.99 -8.89
CA ALA A 92 -5.66 2.14 -9.00
C ALA A 92 -6.34 3.25 -9.81
N LEU A 93 -6.35 4.46 -9.29
CA LEU A 93 -6.88 5.65 -9.97
C LEU A 93 -5.70 6.56 -10.34
N LEU A 94 -5.38 6.67 -11.62
CA LEU A 94 -4.40 7.62 -12.10
C LEU A 94 -5.08 8.94 -12.41
N VAL A 95 -4.86 9.93 -11.57
CA VAL A 95 -5.33 11.29 -11.81
C VAL A 95 -4.42 11.95 -12.84
N VAL A 96 -4.98 12.27 -14.00
CA VAL A 96 -4.28 12.89 -15.13
C VAL A 96 -4.88 14.26 -15.42
N THR A 97 -4.05 15.16 -15.92
CA THR A 97 -4.45 16.51 -16.33
C THR A 97 -4.10 16.72 -17.79
N VAL A 98 -5.06 17.23 -18.57
CA VAL A 98 -4.85 17.57 -20.00
C VAL A 98 -4.00 18.83 -20.14
N ALA A 99 -4.13 19.76 -19.19
CA ALA A 99 -3.37 21.00 -19.12
C ALA A 99 -3.10 21.41 -17.66
N PHE A 100 -2.12 22.31 -17.46
CA PHE A 100 -1.81 22.96 -16.18
C PHE A 100 -1.46 22.04 -14.98
N PRO A 101 -0.37 21.24 -15.04
CA PRO A 101 0.47 20.91 -16.19
C PRO A 101 -0.13 19.75 -17.00
N GLN A 102 0.31 19.54 -18.23
CA GLN A 102 -0.05 18.33 -18.95
C GLN A 102 0.64 17.11 -18.32
N THR A 103 -0.10 16.04 -18.09
CA THR A 103 0.49 14.76 -17.67
C THR A 103 1.19 14.10 -18.87
N PRO A 104 2.50 13.80 -18.81
CA PRO A 104 3.21 13.17 -19.92
C PRO A 104 2.65 11.78 -20.25
N PHE A 105 2.47 11.46 -21.53
CA PHE A 105 1.99 10.13 -21.95
C PHE A 105 2.90 9.00 -21.47
N GLU A 106 4.22 9.19 -21.53
CA GLU A 106 5.19 8.21 -21.02
C GLU A 106 4.97 7.88 -19.53
N PHE A 107 4.51 8.85 -18.73
CA PHE A 107 4.18 8.61 -17.33
C PHE A 107 2.90 7.78 -17.19
N ILE A 108 1.88 8.07 -18.00
CA ILE A 108 0.62 7.31 -18.05
C ILE A 108 0.91 5.85 -18.44
N ASP A 109 1.64 5.63 -19.53
CA ASP A 109 1.97 4.30 -20.03
C ASP A 109 2.74 3.50 -18.98
N ARG A 110 3.78 4.10 -18.37
CA ARG A 110 4.56 3.45 -17.31
C ARG A 110 3.71 3.09 -16.10
N PHE A 111 2.76 3.94 -15.73
CA PHE A 111 1.84 3.65 -14.64
C PHE A 111 0.93 2.46 -14.98
N LEU A 112 0.29 2.48 -16.16
CA LEU A 112 -0.62 1.42 -16.60
C LEU A 112 0.09 0.08 -16.73
N VAL A 113 1.28 0.04 -17.36
CA VAL A 113 2.11 -1.16 -17.45
C VAL A 113 2.48 -1.69 -16.07
N THR A 114 2.82 -0.81 -15.13
CA THR A 114 3.15 -1.22 -13.76
C THR A 114 1.93 -1.80 -13.05
N ALA A 115 0.78 -1.13 -13.11
CA ALA A 115 -0.45 -1.60 -12.48
C ALA A 115 -0.86 -2.98 -13.00
N GLU A 116 -0.80 -3.18 -14.32
CA GLU A 116 -1.11 -4.46 -14.96
C GLU A 116 -0.12 -5.56 -14.56
N ALA A 117 1.19 -5.26 -14.55
CA ALA A 117 2.22 -6.21 -14.12
C ALA A 117 2.00 -6.73 -12.69
N TYR A 118 1.38 -5.93 -11.83
CA TYR A 118 1.01 -6.29 -10.47
C TYR A 118 -0.46 -6.73 -10.32
N ARG A 119 -1.21 -6.91 -11.41
CA ARG A 119 -2.63 -7.33 -11.40
C ARG A 119 -3.51 -6.39 -10.58
N ILE A 120 -3.35 -5.09 -10.83
CA ILE A 120 -4.15 -4.03 -10.22
C ILE A 120 -4.95 -3.34 -11.32
N PRO A 121 -6.29 -3.48 -11.35
CA PRO A 121 -7.13 -2.74 -12.29
C PRO A 121 -6.90 -1.23 -12.20
N ALA A 122 -6.62 -0.58 -13.32
CA ALA A 122 -6.28 0.84 -13.37
C ALA A 122 -7.29 1.66 -14.19
N PHE A 123 -7.60 2.87 -13.70
CA PHE A 123 -8.52 3.80 -14.37
C PHE A 123 -7.89 5.19 -14.45
N LEU A 124 -8.08 5.86 -15.58
CA LEU A 124 -7.69 7.26 -15.76
C LEU A 124 -8.79 8.18 -15.25
N VAL A 125 -8.42 9.14 -14.42
CA VAL A 125 -9.30 10.19 -13.91
C VAL A 125 -8.82 11.52 -14.43
N PHE A 126 -9.50 12.07 -15.43
CA PHE A 126 -9.17 13.37 -16.01
C PHE A 126 -9.62 14.50 -15.09
N ASN A 127 -8.66 15.21 -14.49
CA ASN A 127 -8.88 16.34 -13.60
C ASN A 127 -8.62 17.67 -14.33
N LYS A 128 -9.10 18.77 -13.72
CA LYS A 128 -8.97 20.15 -14.22
C LYS A 128 -9.58 20.38 -15.60
N LYS A 129 -10.65 19.66 -15.91
CA LYS A 129 -11.39 19.81 -17.18
C LYS A 129 -11.86 21.25 -17.38
N ASP A 130 -12.25 21.93 -16.30
CA ASP A 130 -12.68 23.32 -16.27
C ASP A 130 -11.65 24.32 -16.83
N LEU A 131 -10.36 23.98 -16.78
CA LEU A 131 -9.29 24.81 -17.32
C LEU A 131 -8.99 24.53 -18.80
N PHE A 132 -9.58 23.50 -19.39
CA PHE A 132 -9.33 23.12 -20.78
C PHE A 132 -10.31 23.83 -21.72
N THR A 133 -9.78 24.72 -22.55
CA THR A 133 -10.56 25.51 -23.53
C THR A 133 -10.39 25.03 -24.98
N GLY A 134 -9.66 23.93 -25.20
CA GLY A 134 -9.49 23.32 -26.52
C GLY A 134 -10.71 22.50 -26.97
N PRO A 135 -10.79 22.11 -28.25
CA PRO A 135 -11.81 21.18 -28.73
C PRO A 135 -11.63 19.80 -28.06
N LEU A 136 -12.75 19.13 -27.78
CA LEU A 136 -12.79 17.73 -27.39
C LEU A 136 -12.52 16.81 -28.58
#